data_AF-A0A1Q6V0V0-F1
#
_entry.id   AF-A0A1Q6V0V0-F1
#
_cell.length_a   1.000
_cell.length_b   1.000
_cell.length_c   1.000
_cell.angle_alpha   90.00
_cell.angle_beta   90.00
_cell.angle_gamma   90.00
#
_symmetry.space_group_name_H-M   'P 1'
#
loop_
_entity.id
_entity.type
_entity.pdbx_description
1 polymer ?
#
loop_
_entity_poly.entity_id
_entity_poly.type
_entity_poly.pdbx_seq_one_letter_code
_entity_poly.pdbx_strand_id
1 'polypeptide(L)' 'MDQMMFDITELNNVCQGDIITLLGEDDASGLSLNIQNWARILNTIDYELLCRLKVRLSRVYTYFHYCL' A
#
# COMPACT_ATOMS: atom_id res chain seq x y z
N MET A 1 -18.84 1.98 0.54
CA MET A 1 -18.17 0.79 1.08
C MET A 1 -16.73 1.21 1.27
N ASP A 2 -16.29 1.30 2.52
CA ASP A 2 -15.15 2.15 2.89
C ASP A 2 -14.21 1.47 3.90
N GLN A 3 -14.40 0.17 4.16
CA GLN A 3 -13.68 -0.58 5.19
C GLN A 3 -13.30 -1.99 4.71
N MET A 4 -12.20 -2.52 5.26
CA MET A 4 -11.66 -3.86 5.07
C MET A 4 -11.06 -4.34 6.41
N MET A 5 -10.90 -5.65 6.58
CA MET A 5 -10.36 -6.27 7.79
C MET A 5 -9.18 -7.16 7.43
N PHE A 6 -8.14 -7.16 8.27
CA PHE A 6 -6.96 -7.99 8.13
C PHE A 6 -6.82 -8.88 9.37
N ASP A 7 -6.36 -10.11 9.17
CA ASP A 7 -5.99 -10.98 10.27
C ASP A 7 -4.60 -10.60 10.79
N ILE A 8 -4.51 -10.29 12.08
CA ILE A 8 -3.28 -9.87 12.76
C ILE A 8 -2.93 -10.81 13.93
N THR A 9 -3.56 -11.99 14.00
CA THR A 9 -3.46 -12.90 15.16
C THR A 9 -2.01 -13.29 15.50
N GLU A 10 -1.13 -13.37 14.50
CA GLU A 10 0.28 -13.76 14.66
C GLU A 10 1.24 -12.57 14.89
N LEU A 11 0.74 -11.33 14.85
CA LEU A 11 1.56 -10.14 15.06
C LEU A 11 1.53 -9.72 16.52
N ASN A 12 2.70 -9.61 17.15
CA ASN A 12 2.85 -9.06 18.49
C ASN A 12 2.98 -7.52 18.41
N ASN A 13 2.42 -6.81 19.40
CA ASN A 13 2.56 -5.36 19.58
C ASN A 13 1.88 -4.46 18.52
N VAL A 14 0.75 -4.88 17.95
CA VAL A 14 -0.06 -4.02 17.06
C VAL A 14 -0.95 -3.09 17.88
N CYS A 15 -0.96 -1.80 17.55
CA CYS A 15 -1.71 -0.75 18.20
C CYS A 15 -2.58 0.04 17.22
N GLN A 16 -3.58 0.76 17.75
CA GLN A 16 -4.35 1.70 16.94
C GLN A 16 -3.44 2.82 16.42
N GLY A 17 -3.49 3.08 15.12
CA GLY A 17 -2.69 4.12 14.46
C GLY A 17 -1.46 3.56 13.73
N ASP A 18 -1.19 2.27 13.86
CA ASP A 18 -0.12 1.62 13.10
C ASP A 18 -0.38 1.70 11.60
N ILE A 19 0.71 1.83 10.84
CA ILE A 19 0.67 1.99 9.39
C ILE A 19 0.66 0.61 8.73
N ILE A 20 -0.21 0.44 7.75
CA ILE A 20 -0.22 -0.72 6.86
C ILE A 20 0.11 -0.29 5.44
N THR A 21 1.10 -0.95 4.83
CA THR A 21 1.45 -0.76 3.42
C THR A 21 0.64 -1.72 2.57
N LEU A 22 -0.26 -1.19 1.73
CA LEU A 22 -1.06 -1.99 0.78
C LEU A 22 -0.42 -2.10 -0.60
N LEU A 23 0.39 -1.09 -0.95
CA LEU A 23 1.07 -0.99 -2.22
C LEU A 23 2.35 -0.19 -2.04
N GLY A 24 3.45 -0.71 -2.58
CA GLY A 24 4.78 -0.15 -2.43
C GLY A 24 5.68 -1.04 -1.59
N GLU A 25 6.77 -0.46 -1.13
CA GLU A 25 7.80 -1.14 -0.37
C GLU A 25 7.69 -0.72 1.09
N ASP A 26 7.77 -1.70 1.98
CA ASP A 26 8.00 -1.44 3.40
C ASP A 26 9.50 -1.58 3.69
N ASP A 27 10.13 -0.43 3.97
CA ASP A 27 11.56 -0.32 4.25
C ASP A 27 12.00 -1.20 5.43
N ALA A 28 11.09 -1.52 6.37
CA ALA A 28 11.40 -2.30 7.57
C ALA A 28 11.42 -3.81 7.32
N SER A 29 10.53 -4.32 6.47
CA SER A 29 10.41 -5.76 6.19
C SER A 29 11.11 -6.19 4.90
N GLY A 30 11.48 -5.25 4.03
CA GLY A 30 11.99 -5.54 2.68
C GLY A 30 10.94 -6.17 1.76
N LEU A 31 9.67 -6.17 2.17
CA LEU A 31 8.56 -6.72 1.40
C LEU A 31 8.07 -5.68 0.38
N SER A 32 8.13 -6.04 -0.90
CA SER A 32 7.65 -5.21 -2.01
C SER A 32 6.28 -5.69 -2.50
N LEU A 33 5.22 -4.96 -2.14
CA LEU A 33 3.86 -5.17 -2.61
C LEU A 33 3.63 -4.35 -3.89
N ASN A 34 4.19 -4.85 -5.00
CA ASN A 34 4.15 -4.16 -6.27
C ASN A 34 2.77 -4.22 -6.97
N ILE A 35 2.42 -3.19 -7.74
CA ILE A 35 1.14 -3.08 -8.48
C ILE A 35 0.96 -4.24 -9.47
N GLN A 36 2.02 -4.76 -10.07
CA GLN A 36 1.94 -5.88 -11.01
C GLN A 36 1.53 -7.18 -10.30
N ASN A 37 1.88 -7.36 -9.02
CA ASN A 37 1.42 -8.51 -8.25
C ASN A 37 -0.09 -8.48 -8.08
N TRP A 38 -0.64 -7.31 -7.73
CA TRP A 38 -2.09 -7.10 -7.66
C TRP A 38 -2.78 -7.34 -9.00
N ALA A 39 -2.22 -6.79 -10.09
CA ALA A 39 -2.76 -6.94 -11.43
C ALA A 39 -2.84 -8.42 -11.85
N ARG A 40 -1.78 -9.20 -11.54
CA ARG A 40 -1.73 -10.64 -11.82
C ARG A 40 -2.78 -11.42 -11.01
N ILE A 41 -2.96 -11.13 -9.72
CA ILE A 41 -3.98 -11.79 -8.88
C ILE A 41 -5.38 -11.52 -9.44
N LEU A 42 -5.61 -10.30 -9.91
CA LEU A 42 -6.90 -9.86 -10.45
C LEU A 42 -7.09 -10.14 -11.95
N ASN A 43 -6.10 -10.77 -12.59
CA ASN A 43 -6.06 -11.03 -14.04
C ASN A 43 -6.35 -9.78 -14.89
N THR A 44 -5.70 -8.67 -14.55
CA THR A 44 -5.76 -7.39 -15.27
C THR A 44 -4.36 -6.80 -15.48
N ILE A 45 -4.30 -5.57 -15.97
CA ILE A 45 -3.10 -4.75 -16.14
C ILE A 45 -2.95 -3.74 -14.99
N ASP A 46 -1.71 -3.35 -14.73
CA ASP A 46 -1.32 -2.36 -13.72
C ASP A 46 -2.00 -1.00 -13.89
N TYR A 47 -2.12 -0.51 -15.13
CA TYR A 47 -2.78 0.76 -15.45
C TYR A 47 -4.24 0.81 -14.97
N GLU A 48 -4.97 -0.29 -15.07
CA GLU A 48 -6.37 -0.31 -14.66
C GLU A 48 -6.49 -0.09 -13.15
N LEU A 49 -5.61 -0.69 -12.36
CA LEU A 49 -5.59 -0.53 -10.90
C LEU A 49 -5.21 0.89 -10.48
N LEU A 50 -4.18 1.47 -11.10
CA LEU A 50 -3.75 2.84 -10.80
C LEU A 50 -4.84 3.86 -11.13
N CYS A 51 -5.52 3.71 -12.28
CA CYS A 51 -6.61 4.60 -12.67
C CYS A 51 -7.87 4.46 -11.80
N ARG A 52 -8.05 3.32 -11.10
CA ARG A 52 -9.18 3.09 -10.19
C ARG A 52 -9.03 3.79 -8.83
N LEU A 53 -7.84 4.30 -8.48
CA LEU A 53 -7.63 5.07 -7.25
C LEU A 53 -8.33 6.44 -7.34
N LYS A 54 -9.55 6.49 -6.76
CA LYS A 54 -10.47 7.64 -6.83
C LYS A 54 -9.99 8.85 -6.04
N VAL A 55 -10.62 9.99 -6.31
CA VAL A 55 -10.37 11.31 -5.68
C VAL A 55 -10.49 11.32 -4.15
N ARG A 56 -11.21 10.35 -3.55
CA ARG A 56 -11.36 10.27 -2.08
C ARG A 56 -10.08 9.82 -1.37
N LEU A 57 -9.10 9.27 -2.10
CA LEU A 57 -7.79 8.95 -1.56
C LEU A 57 -6.89 10.19 -1.60
N SER A 58 -6.53 10.72 -0.43
CA SER A 58 -5.62 11.86 -0.33
C SER A 58 -4.23 11.49 -0.86
N ARG A 59 -3.60 12.40 -1.62
CA ARG A 59 -2.27 12.22 -2.21
C ARG A 59 -1.31 13.19 -1.55
N VAL A 60 -0.26 12.66 -0.93
CA VAL A 60 0.85 13.43 -0.37
C VAL A 60 2.03 13.30 -1.32
N TYR A 61 2.53 14.42 -1.83
CA TYR A 61 3.69 14.46 -2.71
C TYR A 61 4.94 14.75 -1.89
N THR A 62 5.85 13.78 -1.82
CA THR A 62 7.15 13.93 -1.16
C THR A 62 8.22 14.19 -2.21
N TYR A 63 9.16 15.07 -1.87
CA TYR A 63 10.38 15.27 -2.64
C TYR A 63 11.55 15.12 -1.68
N PHE A 64 12.32 14.05 -1.84
CA PHE A 64 13.54 13.87 -1.05
C PHE A 64 14.64 14.72 -1.64
N HIS A 65 14.91 15.86 -1.01
CA HIS A 65 16.10 16.64 -1.33
C HIS A 65 17.27 16.03 -0.55
N TYR A 66 18.17 15.31 -1.23
CA TYR A 66 19.46 14.98 -0.67
C TYR A 66 20.24 16.30 -0.52
N CYS A 67 20.29 16.83 0.70
CA CYS A 67 21.25 17.86 1.05
C CYS A 67 22.54 17.10 1.41
N LEU A 68 23.51 17.11 0.47
CA LEU A 68 24.89 16.70 0.72
C LEU A 68 25.58 17.70 1.64
#